data_AF-A0A3D2V1F9-F1
#
_entry.id   AF-A0A3D2V1F9-F1
#
_cell.length_a   1.000
_cell.length_b   1.000
_cell.length_c   1.000
_cell.angle_alpha   90.00
_cell.angle_beta   90.00
_cell.angle_gamma   90.00
#
_symmetry.space_group_name_H-M   'P 1'
#
loop_
_entity.id
_entity.type
_entity.pdbx_description
1 polymer ?
#
loop_
_entity_poly.entity_id
_entity_poly.type
_entity_poly.pdbx_seq_one_letter_code
_entity_poly.pdbx_strand_id
1 'polypeptide(L)'
;MTGLKNIVVVIALICSLLLATADGQQPAQTPFQVVPVHSGLVDQGRLYNTINSQVNQVLAGTQSLDAQAPNTLALDMQPQTNRQLLVSWYQGYRFAQLTQPTSVGEISANRISFLEDLNKKCRSQEVHDYLVGDVAFPAMQAIIQGNFHPVVKYNAILIVGALNAEESIAGATRLPPVPYAPSLAVLVQYVQDDTASDALRLGAWIGVLRHITMDSYNTGIQGQLNTAIQDTRTIPPNQKLLIYNQALTLVKQSPPASRSLEAHTWFQRRALDVIGRVGFIPPDSDVVPTVSTIVANDQAPLSLRLSAALTLGRLQYRQSGVGLPAGETSLSLGDLAITICKNEFQRVALAELKGKGPVSGDSGMGG
;
A
#
# COMPACT_ATOMS: atom_id res chain seq x y z
N MET A 1 -12.67 -10.14 -17.96
CA MET A 1 -11.74 -9.71 -16.88
C MET A 1 -12.28 -8.53 -16.04
N THR A 2 -13.57 -8.25 -16.07
CA THR A 2 -14.24 -7.17 -15.31
C THR A 2 -14.87 -7.65 -13.99
N GLY A 3 -15.07 -8.95 -13.81
CA GLY A 3 -15.71 -9.52 -12.60
C GLY A 3 -14.84 -9.55 -11.33
N LEU A 4 -13.51 -9.57 -11.43
CA LEU A 4 -12.64 -9.69 -10.25
C LEU A 4 -12.47 -8.37 -9.47
N LYS A 5 -12.66 -7.22 -10.13
CA LYS A 5 -12.58 -5.89 -9.48
C LYS A 5 -13.77 -5.64 -8.54
N ASN A 6 -14.92 -6.24 -8.83
CA ASN A 6 -16.12 -6.08 -8.01
C ASN A 6 -16.10 -6.96 -6.76
N ILE A 7 -15.40 -8.11 -6.79
CA ILE A 7 -15.37 -9.04 -5.64
C ILE A 7 -14.58 -8.46 -4.45
N VAL A 8 -13.49 -7.72 -4.70
CA VAL A 8 -12.70 -7.09 -3.62
C VAL A 8 -13.47 -5.94 -2.95
N VAL A 9 -14.25 -5.18 -3.73
CA VAL A 9 -15.11 -4.09 -3.22
C VAL A 9 -16.30 -4.66 -2.45
N VAL A 10 -16.90 -5.76 -2.93
CA VAL A 10 -18.01 -6.44 -2.26
C VAL A 10 -17.57 -7.12 -0.96
N ILE A 11 -16.37 -7.73 -0.89
CA ILE A 11 -15.84 -8.31 0.35
C ILE A 11 -15.55 -7.22 1.40
N ALA A 12 -15.03 -6.06 1.01
CA ALA A 12 -14.83 -4.93 1.92
C ALA A 12 -16.16 -4.39 2.48
N LEU A 13 -17.21 -4.30 1.65
CA LEU A 13 -18.56 -3.91 2.05
C LEU A 13 -19.24 -4.94 2.96
N ILE A 14 -19.09 -6.24 2.68
CA ILE A 14 -19.67 -7.33 3.48
C ILE A 14 -19.00 -7.43 4.86
N CYS A 15 -17.68 -7.21 4.96
CA CYS A 15 -16.99 -7.15 6.26
C CYS A 15 -17.43 -5.95 7.11
N SER A 16 -17.80 -4.82 6.50
CA SER A 16 -18.36 -3.67 7.23
C SER A 16 -19.82 -3.87 7.65
N LEU A 17 -20.61 -4.63 6.89
CA LEU A 17 -22.01 -4.94 7.23
C LEU A 17 -22.13 -6.04 8.30
N LEU A 18 -21.25 -7.05 8.29
CA LEU A 18 -21.27 -8.16 9.26
C LEU A 18 -20.81 -7.76 10.67
N LEU A 19 -20.10 -6.63 10.81
CA LEU A 19 -19.77 -6.04 12.11
C LEU A 19 -20.97 -5.29 12.75
N ALA A 20 -22.07 -5.10 12.02
CA ALA A 20 -23.24 -4.34 12.47
C ALA A 20 -24.42 -5.22 12.97
N THR A 21 -24.35 -6.54 12.86
CA THR A 21 -25.49 -7.44 13.19
C THR A 21 -25.23 -8.40 14.35
N ALA A 22 -24.21 -8.15 15.17
CA ALA A 22 -24.07 -8.86 16.45
C ALA A 22 -24.86 -8.09 17.52
N ASP A 23 -26.03 -8.63 17.87
CA ASP A 23 -26.93 -8.12 18.91
C ASP A 23 -26.18 -7.83 20.21
N GLY A 24 -26.16 -6.55 20.56
CA GLY A 24 -25.61 -6.00 21.79
C GLY A 24 -25.62 -4.49 21.64
N GLN A 25 -26.35 -3.79 22.51
CA GLN A 25 -26.44 -2.33 22.49
C GLN A 25 -25.03 -1.71 22.43
N GLN A 26 -24.62 -1.28 21.24
CA GLN A 26 -23.39 -0.56 21.05
C GLN A 26 -23.60 0.82 21.70
N PRO A 27 -22.72 1.26 22.63
CA PRO A 27 -22.77 2.64 23.10
C PRO A 27 -22.70 3.55 21.87
N ALA A 28 -23.51 4.61 21.86
CA ALA A 28 -23.61 5.54 20.73
C ALA A 28 -22.22 5.89 20.21
N GLN A 29 -21.86 5.40 19.02
CA GLN A 29 -20.55 5.67 18.45
C GLN A 29 -20.45 7.17 18.24
N THR A 30 -19.45 7.80 18.86
CA THR A 30 -19.11 9.20 18.59
C THR A 30 -18.98 9.37 17.08
N PRO A 31 -19.68 10.34 16.46
CA PRO A 31 -19.63 10.53 15.02
C PRO A 31 -18.18 10.73 14.58
N PHE A 32 -17.82 10.12 13.46
CA PHE A 32 -16.48 10.28 12.90
C PHE A 32 -16.22 11.74 12.56
N GLN A 33 -14.98 12.18 12.79
CA GLN A 33 -14.50 13.48 12.41
C GLN A 33 -14.54 13.64 10.88
N VAL A 34 -14.85 14.85 10.45
CA VAL A 34 -14.86 15.28 9.06
C VAL A 34 -14.09 16.58 8.99
N VAL A 35 -13.11 16.67 8.08
CA VAL A 35 -12.41 17.93 7.82
C VAL A 35 -13.31 18.78 6.93
N PRO A 36 -13.66 20.02 7.31
CA PRO A 36 -14.47 20.89 6.47
C PRO A 36 -13.82 21.09 5.10
N VAL A 37 -14.59 20.87 4.03
CA VAL A 37 -14.15 21.22 2.68
C VAL A 37 -14.30 22.71 2.52
N HIS A 38 -13.27 23.35 1.97
CA HIS A 38 -13.31 24.77 1.69
C HIS A 38 -14.50 25.12 0.78
N SER A 39 -15.46 25.90 1.28
CA SER A 39 -16.76 26.19 0.64
C SER A 39 -16.64 26.73 -0.79
N GLY A 40 -15.71 27.67 -1.05
CA GLY A 40 -15.50 28.19 -2.40
C GLY A 40 -14.89 27.19 -3.41
N LEU A 41 -14.41 26.03 -2.97
CA LEU A 41 -13.92 24.96 -3.85
C LEU A 41 -14.97 23.89 -4.18
N VAL A 42 -16.12 23.91 -3.51
CA VAL A 42 -17.20 22.92 -3.67
C VAL A 42 -18.16 23.28 -4.80
N ASP A 43 -18.45 24.57 -5.01
CA ASP A 43 -19.63 25.01 -5.78
C ASP A 43 -19.36 25.71 -7.13
N GLN A 44 -18.13 25.85 -7.60
CA GLN A 44 -17.85 26.63 -8.82
C GLN A 44 -16.82 25.98 -9.75
N GLY A 45 -17.28 25.28 -10.80
CA GLY A 45 -16.41 24.65 -11.79
C GLY A 45 -15.40 25.61 -12.47
N ARG A 46 -15.72 26.90 -12.61
CA ARG A 46 -14.78 27.93 -13.09
C ARG A 46 -13.68 28.26 -12.08
N LEU A 47 -14.02 28.32 -10.79
CA LEU A 47 -13.09 28.61 -9.72
C LEU A 47 -12.13 27.43 -9.51
N TYR A 48 -12.65 26.20 -9.50
CA TYR A 48 -11.85 24.97 -9.49
C TYR A 48 -10.81 24.96 -10.61
N ASN A 49 -11.21 25.20 -11.85
CA ASN A 49 -10.29 25.15 -13.00
C ASN A 49 -9.20 26.22 -12.91
N THR A 50 -9.55 27.42 -12.46
CA THR A 50 -8.59 28.52 -12.25
C THR A 50 -7.54 28.14 -11.20
N ILE A 51 -7.98 27.63 -10.05
CA ILE A 51 -7.10 27.25 -8.95
C ILE A 51 -6.23 26.06 -9.34
N ASN A 52 -6.82 25.04 -9.95
CA ASN A 52 -6.07 23.88 -10.44
C ASN A 52 -4.99 24.30 -11.44
N SER A 53 -5.28 25.26 -12.34
CA SER A 53 -4.29 25.82 -13.25
C SER A 53 -3.14 26.51 -12.51
N GLN A 54 -3.43 27.29 -11.47
CA GLN A 54 -2.40 27.95 -10.66
C GLN A 54 -1.57 26.94 -9.87
N VAL A 55 -2.21 25.96 -9.23
CA VAL A 55 -1.52 24.86 -8.56
C VAL A 55 -0.59 24.15 -9.55
N ASN A 56 -1.04 23.86 -10.77
CA ASN A 56 -0.19 23.23 -11.79
C ASN A 56 1.01 24.12 -12.19
N GLN A 57 0.87 25.44 -12.21
CA GLN A 57 2.00 26.37 -12.45
C GLN A 57 3.03 26.30 -11.32
N VAL A 58 2.59 26.25 -10.06
CA VAL A 58 3.47 26.08 -8.90
C VAL A 58 4.15 24.72 -8.93
N LEU A 59 3.40 23.64 -9.16
CA LEU A 59 3.92 22.27 -9.29
C LEU A 59 4.99 22.18 -10.38
N ALA A 60 4.77 22.82 -11.53
CA ALA A 60 5.72 22.84 -12.63
C ALA A 60 6.99 23.68 -12.33
N GLY A 61 7.06 24.36 -11.18
CA GLY A 61 8.20 25.21 -10.81
C GLY A 61 8.22 26.56 -11.55
N THR A 62 7.12 26.94 -12.23
CA THR A 62 7.05 28.21 -12.96
C THR A 62 6.81 29.42 -12.05
N GLN A 63 6.43 29.17 -10.79
CA GLN A 63 6.26 30.16 -9.74
C GLN A 63 6.92 29.66 -8.46
N SER A 64 7.62 30.54 -7.74
CA SER A 64 8.22 30.20 -6.45
C SER A 64 7.16 30.02 -5.36
N LEU A 65 7.50 29.28 -4.31
CA LEU A 65 6.61 29.01 -3.18
C LEU A 65 6.20 30.29 -2.43
N ASP A 66 7.10 31.26 -2.35
CA ASP A 66 6.89 32.50 -1.60
C ASP A 66 6.31 33.64 -2.46
N ALA A 67 6.15 33.42 -3.77
CA ALA A 67 5.45 34.37 -4.63
C ALA A 67 3.99 34.52 -4.19
N GLN A 68 3.47 35.75 -4.35
CA GLN A 68 2.07 36.06 -4.09
C GLN A 68 1.18 35.22 -5.02
N ALA A 69 0.26 34.46 -4.43
CA ALA A 69 -0.75 33.77 -5.22
C ALA A 69 -1.70 34.83 -5.81
N PRO A 70 -2.16 34.67 -7.07
CA PRO A 70 -3.14 35.59 -7.62
C PRO A 70 -4.39 35.65 -6.71
N ASN A 71 -4.91 36.85 -6.48
CA ASN A 71 -6.06 37.18 -5.61
C ASN A 71 -7.41 36.57 -6.07
N THR A 72 -7.39 35.53 -6.90
CA THR A 72 -8.54 34.83 -7.46
C THR A 72 -9.32 34.00 -6.44
N LEU A 73 -8.88 34.00 -5.19
CA LEU A 73 -9.37 33.14 -4.13
C LEU A 73 -9.99 33.97 -3.03
N ALA A 74 -11.13 34.62 -3.31
CA ALA A 74 -12.05 35.21 -2.31
C ALA A 74 -12.73 34.14 -1.43
N LEU A 75 -11.90 33.19 -1.03
CA LEU A 75 -11.98 32.35 0.12
C LEU A 75 -11.64 33.27 1.29
N ASP A 76 -12.47 33.23 2.30
CA ASP A 76 -12.40 33.89 3.61
C ASP A 76 -11.04 33.83 4.36
N MET A 77 -10.01 33.20 3.78
CA MET A 77 -8.59 33.53 3.94
C MET A 77 -7.88 33.47 2.57
N GLN A 78 -7.65 34.63 1.95
CA GLN A 78 -6.93 34.73 0.67
C GLN A 78 -5.51 34.16 0.83
N PRO A 79 -5.10 33.15 0.04
CA PRO A 79 -3.71 32.73 0.04
C PRO A 79 -2.84 33.90 -0.37
N GLN A 80 -2.00 34.34 0.56
CA GLN A 80 -1.00 35.37 0.39
C GLN A 80 0.21 34.83 -0.38
N THR A 81 0.42 33.52 -0.40
CA THR A 81 1.56 32.91 -1.10
C THR A 81 1.17 31.60 -1.75
N ASN A 82 2.00 31.15 -2.69
CA ASN A 82 1.84 29.84 -3.31
C ASN A 82 1.93 28.69 -2.29
N ARG A 83 2.65 28.83 -1.17
CA ARG A 83 2.57 27.88 -0.03
C ARG A 83 1.15 27.76 0.50
N GLN A 84 0.52 28.89 0.79
CA GLN A 84 -0.85 28.91 1.32
C GLN A 84 -1.86 28.40 0.28
N LEU A 85 -1.65 28.68 -1.01
CA LEU A 85 -2.44 28.10 -2.10
C LEU A 85 -2.38 26.56 -2.07
N LEU A 86 -1.18 25.99 -1.97
CA LEU A 86 -1.00 24.54 -1.92
C LEU A 86 -1.63 23.91 -0.67
N VAL A 87 -1.51 24.56 0.49
CA VAL A 87 -2.17 24.12 1.73
C VAL A 87 -3.69 24.13 1.57
N SER A 88 -4.27 25.24 1.12
CA SER A 88 -5.72 25.35 0.91
C SER A 88 -6.23 24.34 -0.11
N TRP A 89 -5.48 24.11 -1.19
CA TRP A 89 -5.84 23.13 -2.22
C TRP A 89 -5.76 21.69 -1.72
N TYR A 90 -4.62 21.30 -1.14
CA TYR A 90 -4.42 19.91 -0.73
C TYR A 90 -5.10 19.60 0.59
N GLN A 91 -4.86 20.36 1.65
CA GLN A 91 -5.46 20.09 2.96
C GLN A 91 -6.93 20.54 3.01
N GLY A 92 -7.21 21.77 2.58
CA GLY A 92 -8.56 22.37 2.65
C GLY A 92 -9.57 21.79 1.65
N TYR A 93 -9.11 21.09 0.61
CA TYR A 93 -9.99 20.51 -0.40
C TYR A 93 -9.70 19.05 -0.70
N ARG A 94 -8.56 18.71 -1.33
CA ARG A 94 -8.30 17.34 -1.82
C ARG A 94 -8.30 16.30 -0.69
N PHE A 95 -7.66 16.58 0.44
CA PHE A 95 -7.60 15.69 1.60
C PHE A 95 -8.86 15.78 2.44
N ALA A 96 -9.47 16.97 2.56
CA ALA A 96 -10.78 17.13 3.20
C ALA A 96 -11.86 16.25 2.54
N GLN A 97 -11.83 16.14 1.20
CA GLN A 97 -12.70 15.24 0.43
C GLN A 97 -12.56 13.77 0.82
N LEU A 98 -11.37 13.32 1.24
CA LEU A 98 -11.19 11.94 1.71
C LEU A 98 -12.04 11.64 2.94
N THR A 99 -12.39 12.66 3.74
CA THR A 99 -13.12 12.53 4.99
C THR A 99 -14.64 12.68 4.83
N GLN A 100 -15.12 13.08 3.65
CA GLN A 100 -16.54 13.33 3.41
C GLN A 100 -17.31 12.00 3.24
N PRO A 101 -18.44 11.80 3.94
CA PRO A 101 -19.28 10.60 3.78
C PRO A 101 -19.74 10.38 2.33
N THR A 102 -20.00 11.46 1.60
CA THR A 102 -20.43 11.43 0.20
C THR A 102 -19.32 11.04 -0.78
N SER A 103 -18.06 11.07 -0.33
CA SER A 103 -16.89 10.84 -1.19
C SER A 103 -16.24 9.47 -0.97
N VAL A 104 -16.82 8.59 -0.13
CA VAL A 104 -16.23 7.29 0.24
C VAL A 104 -15.89 6.42 -0.98
N GLY A 105 -16.74 6.44 -2.02
CA GLY A 105 -16.48 5.71 -3.28
C GLY A 105 -15.29 6.24 -4.07
N GLU A 106 -14.96 7.53 -3.92
CA GLU A 106 -13.94 8.24 -4.71
C GLU A 106 -12.58 8.32 -3.99
N ILE A 107 -12.49 7.90 -2.72
CA ILE A 107 -11.26 8.01 -1.91
C ILE A 107 -10.06 7.38 -2.63
N SER A 108 -10.24 6.23 -3.26
CA SER A 108 -9.16 5.57 -4.01
C SER A 108 -8.71 6.36 -5.23
N ALA A 109 -9.65 6.98 -5.97
CA ALA A 109 -9.33 7.83 -7.11
C ALA A 109 -8.62 9.11 -6.67
N ASN A 110 -9.08 9.73 -5.58
CA ASN A 110 -8.47 10.92 -4.99
C ASN A 110 -7.02 10.67 -4.54
N ARG A 111 -6.77 9.52 -3.91
CA ARG A 111 -5.41 9.06 -3.55
C ARG A 111 -4.52 8.95 -4.79
N ILE A 112 -4.98 8.27 -5.83
CA ILE A 112 -4.20 8.07 -7.06
C ILE A 112 -3.89 9.42 -7.71
N SER A 113 -4.90 10.28 -7.83
CA SER A 113 -4.74 11.61 -8.44
C SER A 113 -3.73 12.48 -7.68
N PHE A 114 -3.71 12.42 -6.34
CA PHE A 114 -2.69 13.11 -5.55
C PHE A 114 -1.27 12.58 -5.84
N LEU A 115 -1.10 11.26 -5.86
CA LEU A 115 0.19 10.65 -6.18
C LEU A 115 0.63 10.97 -7.62
N GLU A 116 -0.30 11.10 -8.56
CA GLU A 116 -0.01 11.56 -9.91
C GLU A 116 0.41 13.02 -9.97
N ASP A 117 -0.14 13.91 -9.14
CA ASP A 117 0.31 15.28 -9.04
C ASP A 117 1.81 15.32 -8.65
N LEU A 118 2.21 14.56 -7.62
CA LEU A 118 3.62 14.44 -7.23
C LEU A 118 4.49 13.84 -8.33
N ASN A 119 4.09 12.71 -8.91
CA ASN A 119 4.92 11.95 -9.86
C ASN A 119 5.02 12.58 -11.26
N LYS A 120 3.96 13.25 -11.72
CA LYS A 120 3.83 13.67 -13.14
C LYS A 120 3.79 15.17 -13.32
N LYS A 121 3.37 15.93 -12.31
CA LYS A 121 3.17 17.39 -12.44
C LYS A 121 4.19 18.18 -11.64
N CYS A 122 4.62 17.68 -10.48
CA CYS A 122 5.63 18.31 -9.67
C CYS A 122 7.00 18.17 -10.35
N ARG A 123 7.56 19.29 -10.83
CA ARG A 123 8.85 19.36 -11.52
C ARG A 123 9.91 20.12 -10.73
N SER A 124 9.49 20.88 -9.72
CA SER A 124 10.40 21.55 -8.78
C SER A 124 10.62 20.68 -7.55
N GLN A 125 11.88 20.40 -7.22
CA GLN A 125 12.24 19.65 -6.00
C GLN A 125 11.81 20.42 -4.75
N GLU A 126 11.98 21.75 -4.71
CA GLU A 126 11.58 22.58 -3.58
C GLU A 126 10.07 22.47 -3.30
N VAL A 127 9.25 22.49 -4.37
CA VAL A 127 7.79 22.36 -4.26
C VAL A 127 7.41 20.95 -3.85
N HIS A 128 8.12 19.93 -4.35
CA HIS A 128 7.91 18.54 -3.99
C HIS A 128 8.21 18.30 -2.50
N ASP A 129 9.37 18.75 -2.02
CA ASP A 129 9.79 18.64 -0.62
C ASP A 129 8.77 19.29 0.31
N TYR A 130 8.29 20.49 -0.04
CA TYR A 130 7.24 21.18 0.71
C TYR A 130 5.93 20.38 0.73
N LEU A 131 5.47 19.89 -0.43
CA LEU A 131 4.23 19.12 -0.50
C LEU A 131 4.30 17.81 0.26
N VAL A 132 5.44 17.13 0.23
CA VAL A 132 5.63 15.85 0.93
C VAL A 132 5.79 16.10 2.42
N GLY A 133 6.75 16.93 2.82
CA GLY A 133 7.19 17.11 4.20
C GLY A 133 6.26 17.98 5.05
N ASP A 134 5.74 19.07 4.47
CA ASP A 134 5.01 20.08 5.24
C ASP A 134 3.49 20.02 5.03
N VAL A 135 3.03 19.45 3.90
CA VAL A 135 1.60 19.42 3.55
C VAL A 135 0.99 18.04 3.71
N ALA A 136 1.48 17.05 2.95
CA ALA A 136 0.85 15.74 2.85
C ALA A 136 1.15 14.84 4.05
N PHE A 137 2.42 14.71 4.43
CA PHE A 137 2.79 13.83 5.54
C PHE A 137 2.13 14.22 6.87
N PRO A 138 2.17 15.49 7.32
CA PRO A 138 1.51 15.88 8.58
C PRO A 138 -0.01 15.74 8.52
N ALA A 139 -0.64 16.09 7.39
CA ALA A 139 -2.09 15.96 7.22
C ALA A 139 -2.55 14.50 7.28
N MET A 140 -1.82 13.59 6.64
CA MET A 140 -2.15 12.17 6.71
C MET A 140 -1.92 11.60 8.11
N GLN A 141 -0.86 12.00 8.81
CA GLN A 141 -0.65 11.61 10.20
C GLN A 141 -1.82 12.04 11.10
N ALA A 142 -2.29 13.28 10.96
CA ALA A 142 -3.45 13.77 11.69
C ALA A 142 -4.72 12.94 11.41
N ILE A 143 -4.94 12.55 10.15
CA ILE A 143 -6.07 11.68 9.78
C ILE A 143 -5.94 10.27 10.39
N ILE A 144 -4.75 9.69 10.36
CA ILE A 144 -4.52 8.33 10.90
C ILE A 144 -4.77 8.32 12.42
N GLN A 145 -4.29 9.35 13.13
CA GLN A 145 -4.38 9.47 14.59
C GLN A 145 -5.77 9.93 15.08
N GLY A 146 -6.48 10.75 14.29
CA GLY A 146 -7.78 11.33 14.66
C GLY A 146 -8.93 10.32 14.68
N ASN A 147 -10.13 10.74 15.06
CA ASN A 147 -11.33 9.90 15.07
C ASN A 147 -12.01 9.85 13.69
N PHE A 148 -11.28 9.48 12.64
CA PHE A 148 -11.81 9.36 11.27
C PHE A 148 -12.31 7.95 10.96
N HIS A 149 -13.19 7.84 9.96
CA HIS A 149 -13.72 6.55 9.51
C HIS A 149 -12.59 5.60 9.07
N PRO A 150 -12.65 4.28 9.37
CA PRO A 150 -11.55 3.35 9.10
C PRO A 150 -11.05 3.32 7.64
N VAL A 151 -11.95 3.46 6.66
CA VAL A 151 -11.59 3.55 5.23
C VAL A 151 -10.71 4.79 4.95
N VAL A 152 -10.97 5.90 5.63
CA VAL A 152 -10.21 7.15 5.46
C VAL A 152 -8.81 6.98 6.04
N LYS A 153 -8.71 6.43 7.26
CA LYS A 153 -7.44 6.08 7.91
C LYS A 153 -6.59 5.12 7.08
N TYR A 154 -7.22 4.09 6.52
CA TYR A 154 -6.56 3.13 5.63
C TYR A 154 -5.97 3.83 4.40
N ASN A 155 -6.72 4.73 3.76
CA ASN A 155 -6.21 5.45 2.61
C ASN A 155 -5.12 6.46 2.97
N ALA A 156 -5.20 7.10 4.13
CA ALA A 156 -4.15 7.99 4.62
C ALA A 156 -2.83 7.25 4.85
N ILE A 157 -2.85 6.06 5.47
CA ILE A 157 -1.61 5.28 5.64
C ILE A 157 -1.06 4.74 4.31
N LEU A 158 -1.92 4.46 3.32
CA LEU A 158 -1.46 4.15 1.96
C LEU A 158 -0.80 5.35 1.27
N ILE A 159 -1.29 6.58 1.50
CA ILE A 159 -0.62 7.80 1.02
C ILE A 159 0.75 7.91 1.67
N VAL A 160 0.84 7.82 3.00
CA VAL A 160 2.12 7.85 3.75
C VAL A 160 3.11 6.85 3.17
N GLY A 161 2.70 5.60 2.93
CA GLY A 161 3.55 4.57 2.35
C GLY A 161 3.95 4.77 0.89
N ALA A 162 3.28 5.67 0.16
CA ALA A 162 3.56 5.97 -1.24
C ALA A 162 4.42 7.23 -1.44
N LEU A 163 4.59 8.07 -0.41
CA LEU A 163 5.41 9.28 -0.48
C LEU A 163 6.87 8.96 -0.79
N ASN A 164 7.49 9.84 -1.58
CA ASN A 164 8.90 9.79 -1.93
C ASN A 164 9.59 11.08 -1.47
N ALA A 165 10.88 10.99 -1.16
CA ALA A 165 11.76 12.15 -1.11
C ALA A 165 12.20 12.54 -2.54
N GLU A 166 12.36 11.54 -3.41
CA GLU A 166 12.69 11.76 -4.82
C GLU A 166 11.81 10.88 -5.70
N GLU A 167 11.14 11.50 -6.67
CA GLU A 167 10.40 10.76 -7.69
C GLU A 167 11.34 10.13 -8.73
N SER A 168 10.84 9.14 -9.47
CA SER A 168 11.64 8.52 -10.54
C SER A 168 11.96 9.56 -11.62
N ILE A 169 13.24 9.77 -11.89
CA ILE A 169 13.69 10.66 -12.96
C ILE A 169 13.56 9.92 -14.31
N ALA A 170 12.79 10.49 -15.23
CA ALA A 170 12.72 10.02 -16.61
C ALA A 170 13.88 10.65 -17.42
N GLY A 171 14.72 9.82 -18.04
CA GLY A 171 15.89 10.25 -18.80
C GLY A 171 16.76 9.06 -19.22
N ALA A 172 18.00 9.33 -19.67
CA ALA A 172 18.94 8.29 -20.12
C ALA A 172 19.33 7.29 -19.00
N THR A 173 19.32 7.73 -17.74
CA THR A 173 19.50 6.87 -16.56
C THR A 173 18.26 6.93 -15.70
N ARG A 174 17.39 5.92 -15.83
CA ARG A 174 16.17 5.83 -15.01
C ARG A 174 16.54 5.39 -13.59
N LEU A 175 16.49 6.32 -12.65
CA LEU A 175 16.69 6.01 -11.23
C LEU A 175 15.38 5.57 -10.56
N PRO A 176 15.42 4.57 -9.66
CA PRO A 176 14.27 4.24 -8.82
C PRO A 176 13.94 5.43 -7.91
N PRO A 177 12.67 5.62 -7.54
CA PRO A 177 12.30 6.64 -6.56
C PRO A 177 12.94 6.33 -5.20
N VAL A 178 13.17 7.37 -4.41
CA VAL A 178 13.63 7.27 -3.02
C VAL A 178 12.41 7.46 -2.12
N PRO A 179 11.94 6.43 -1.41
CA PRO A 179 10.82 6.57 -0.49
C PRO A 179 11.10 7.61 0.60
N TYR A 180 10.06 8.33 1.04
CA TYR A 180 10.20 9.36 2.07
C TYR A 180 10.56 8.72 3.42
N ALA A 181 11.76 8.97 3.93
CA ALA A 181 12.27 8.27 5.11
C ALA A 181 11.38 8.42 6.37
N PRO A 182 10.81 9.60 6.68
CA PRO A 182 9.87 9.75 7.81
C PRO A 182 8.61 8.87 7.68
N SER A 183 8.16 8.57 6.45
CA SER A 183 7.07 7.61 6.26
C SER A 183 7.43 6.22 6.77
N LEU A 184 8.67 5.76 6.57
CA LEU A 184 9.08 4.43 7.02
C LEU A 184 8.95 4.28 8.54
N ALA A 185 9.34 5.30 9.30
CA ALA A 185 9.23 5.29 10.76
C ALA A 185 7.78 5.07 11.22
N VAL A 186 6.82 5.78 10.61
CA VAL A 186 5.39 5.63 10.91
C VAL A 186 4.88 4.25 10.52
N LEU A 187 5.26 3.74 9.34
CA LEU A 187 4.81 2.43 8.87
C LEU A 187 5.34 1.31 9.78
N VAL A 188 6.60 1.39 10.20
CA VAL A 188 7.20 0.44 11.14
C VAL A 188 6.48 0.48 12.48
N GLN A 189 6.15 1.66 13.00
CA GLN A 189 5.36 1.80 14.22
C GLN A 189 4.03 1.03 14.13
N TYR A 190 3.26 1.19 13.04
CA TYR A 190 1.99 0.46 12.86
C TYR A 190 2.16 -1.03 12.59
N VAL A 191 3.30 -1.46 12.07
CA VAL A 191 3.64 -2.88 11.89
C VAL A 191 3.97 -3.55 13.23
N GLN A 192 4.56 -2.82 14.16
CA GLN A 192 4.89 -3.26 15.52
C GLN A 192 3.73 -3.14 16.51
N ASP A 193 2.80 -2.23 16.26
CA ASP A 193 1.65 -2.00 17.14
C ASP A 193 0.58 -3.10 16.99
N ASP A 194 0.54 -4.00 17.96
CA ASP A 194 -0.47 -5.07 18.01
C ASP A 194 -1.88 -4.57 18.40
N THR A 195 -2.00 -3.32 18.87
CA THR A 195 -3.29 -2.68 19.16
C THR A 195 -3.86 -1.94 17.94
N ALA A 196 -3.03 -1.69 16.92
CA ALA A 196 -3.49 -1.07 15.69
C ALA A 196 -4.51 -1.95 14.96
N SER A 197 -5.55 -1.32 14.41
CA SER A 197 -6.54 -2.02 13.58
C SER A 197 -5.88 -2.75 12.41
N ASP A 198 -6.44 -3.90 12.01
CA ASP A 198 -5.94 -4.68 10.88
C ASP A 198 -5.85 -3.85 9.58
N ALA A 199 -6.76 -2.89 9.37
CA ALA A 199 -6.69 -1.98 8.23
C ALA A 199 -5.41 -1.13 8.24
N LEU A 200 -5.03 -0.57 9.39
CA LEU A 200 -3.80 0.22 9.53
C LEU A 200 -2.56 -0.66 9.38
N ARG A 201 -2.54 -1.84 10.04
CA ARG A 201 -1.43 -2.80 9.90
C ARG A 201 -1.27 -3.26 8.45
N LEU A 202 -2.39 -3.48 7.75
CA LEU A 202 -2.43 -3.85 6.34
C LEU A 202 -1.79 -2.77 5.46
N GLY A 203 -2.23 -1.51 5.62
CA GLY A 203 -1.66 -0.38 4.90
C GLY A 203 -0.18 -0.18 5.19
N ALA A 204 0.22 -0.36 6.46
CA ALA A 204 1.60 -0.26 6.90
C ALA A 204 2.50 -1.32 6.24
N TRP A 205 2.10 -2.60 6.21
CA TRP A 205 2.85 -3.65 5.52
C TRP A 205 2.97 -3.41 4.01
N ILE A 206 1.96 -2.84 3.36
CA ILE A 206 2.02 -2.45 1.94
C ILE A 206 3.10 -1.37 1.75
N GLY A 207 3.12 -0.35 2.61
CA GLY A 207 4.14 0.70 2.59
C GLY A 207 5.55 0.16 2.86
N VAL A 208 5.73 -0.65 3.92
CA VAL A 208 7.02 -1.28 4.25
C VAL A 208 7.54 -2.11 3.08
N LEU A 209 6.70 -2.95 2.47
CA LEU A 209 7.09 -3.75 1.31
C LEU A 209 7.54 -2.88 0.14
N ARG A 210 6.85 -1.76 -0.12
CA ARG A 210 7.27 -0.79 -1.14
C ARG A 210 8.64 -0.22 -0.82
N HIS A 211 8.85 0.24 0.42
CA HIS A 211 10.12 0.85 0.85
C HIS A 211 11.29 -0.13 0.68
N ILE A 212 11.15 -1.36 1.18
CA ILE A 212 12.18 -2.41 1.05
C ILE A 212 12.41 -2.77 -0.43
N THR A 213 11.35 -2.79 -1.24
CA THR A 213 11.49 -3.05 -2.68
C THR A 213 12.30 -1.95 -3.37
N MET A 214 12.02 -0.67 -3.09
CA MET A 214 12.78 0.44 -3.68
C MET A 214 14.23 0.44 -3.19
N ASP A 215 14.46 0.17 -1.90
CA ASP A 215 15.79 0.01 -1.34
C ASP A 215 16.59 -1.11 -2.04
N SER A 216 15.96 -2.24 -2.36
CA SER A 216 16.63 -3.32 -3.10
C SER A 216 17.08 -2.87 -4.50
N TYR A 217 16.29 -2.03 -5.18
CA TYR A 217 16.67 -1.46 -6.48
C TYR A 217 17.77 -0.39 -6.34
N ASN A 218 17.67 0.47 -5.33
CA ASN A 218 18.68 1.49 -5.03
C ASN A 218 20.03 0.86 -4.65
N THR A 219 20.01 -0.29 -3.97
CA THR A 219 21.22 -1.08 -3.67
C THR A 219 21.84 -1.65 -4.96
N GLY A 220 21.02 -2.15 -5.88
CA GLY A 220 21.49 -2.74 -7.14
C GLY A 220 22.21 -1.75 -8.09
N ILE A 221 21.98 -0.45 -7.92
CA ILE A 221 22.63 0.61 -8.71
C ILE A 221 23.81 1.28 -7.96
N GLN A 222 24.21 0.77 -6.80
CA GLN A 222 25.30 1.35 -5.98
C GLN A 222 26.61 1.55 -6.76
N GLY A 223 26.97 0.62 -7.65
CA GLY A 223 28.18 0.76 -8.48
C GLY A 223 28.12 1.84 -9.56
N GLN A 224 26.99 2.54 -9.73
CA GLN A 224 26.74 3.50 -10.81
C GLN A 224 26.63 4.96 -10.33
N LEU A 225 26.64 5.20 -9.02
CA LEU A 225 26.49 6.54 -8.41
C LEU A 225 27.75 6.93 -7.64
N ASN A 226 27.96 8.22 -7.36
CA ASN A 226 29.00 8.64 -6.42
C ASN A 226 28.61 8.29 -4.97
N THR A 227 29.60 8.11 -4.08
CA THR A 227 29.39 7.63 -2.70
C THR A 227 28.53 8.56 -1.84
N ALA A 228 28.58 9.88 -2.07
CA ALA A 228 27.79 10.85 -1.31
C ALA A 228 26.26 10.78 -1.59
N ILE A 229 25.86 10.40 -2.81
CA ILE A 229 24.43 10.21 -3.17
C ILE A 229 23.94 8.82 -2.74
N GLN A 230 24.84 7.87 -2.44
CA GLN A 230 24.47 6.49 -2.10
C GLN A 230 23.87 6.36 -0.70
N ASP A 231 24.47 7.01 0.30
CA ASP A 231 24.10 6.84 1.71
C ASP A 231 22.67 7.36 2.02
N THR A 232 22.16 8.29 1.22
CA THR A 232 20.83 8.88 1.43
C THR A 232 19.68 8.09 0.78
N ARG A 233 19.98 7.08 -0.06
CA ARG A 233 18.97 6.36 -0.86
C ARG A 233 18.61 4.97 -0.34
N THR A 234 19.29 4.51 0.70
CA THR A 234 19.12 3.16 1.26
C THR A 234 18.62 3.20 2.69
N ILE A 235 17.91 2.15 3.10
CA ILE A 235 17.41 2.00 4.46
C ILE A 235 18.60 1.60 5.36
N PRO A 236 18.78 2.24 6.52
CA PRO A 236 19.82 1.86 7.48
C PRO A 236 19.77 0.37 7.86
N PRO A 237 20.92 -0.32 7.98
CA PRO A 237 20.95 -1.77 8.26
C PRO A 237 20.18 -2.19 9.53
N ASN A 238 20.22 -1.38 10.59
CA ASN A 238 19.47 -1.62 11.82
C ASN A 238 17.95 -1.58 11.60
N GLN A 239 17.45 -0.66 10.77
CA GLN A 239 16.04 -0.59 10.41
C GLN A 239 15.62 -1.78 9.52
N LYS A 240 16.48 -2.21 8.58
CA LYS A 240 16.23 -3.44 7.80
C LYS A 240 16.11 -4.67 8.70
N LEU A 241 17.00 -4.81 9.67
CA LEU A 241 16.97 -5.91 10.64
C LEU A 241 15.70 -5.88 11.50
N LEU A 242 15.27 -4.69 11.96
CA LEU A 242 14.03 -4.53 12.71
C LEU A 242 12.80 -4.99 11.89
N ILE A 243 12.70 -4.51 10.65
CA ILE A 243 11.61 -4.88 9.72
C ILE A 243 11.62 -6.38 9.44
N TYR A 244 12.81 -6.94 9.19
CA TYR A 244 13.00 -8.37 8.97
C TYR A 244 12.51 -9.19 10.17
N ASN A 245 12.92 -8.83 11.38
CA ASN A 245 12.54 -9.55 12.59
C ASN A 245 11.02 -9.50 12.82
N GLN A 246 10.39 -8.35 12.59
CA GLN A 246 8.94 -8.22 12.70
C GLN A 246 8.20 -9.05 11.66
N ALA A 247 8.73 -9.13 10.43
CA ALA A 247 8.18 -9.98 9.40
C ALA A 247 8.32 -11.47 9.77
N LEU A 248 9.48 -11.89 10.24
CA LEU A 248 9.71 -13.28 10.66
C LEU A 248 8.82 -13.67 11.85
N THR A 249 8.62 -12.77 12.80
CA THR A 249 7.65 -12.96 13.89
C THR A 249 6.24 -13.18 13.35
N LEU A 250 5.76 -12.33 12.43
CA LEU A 250 4.43 -12.47 11.84
C LEU A 250 4.27 -13.79 11.07
N VAL A 251 5.32 -14.25 10.37
CA VAL A 251 5.30 -15.53 9.65
C VAL A 251 5.07 -16.72 10.59
N LYS A 252 5.62 -16.67 11.82
CA LYS A 252 5.51 -17.75 12.81
C LYS A 252 4.22 -17.70 13.63
N GLN A 253 3.57 -16.54 13.68
CA GLN A 253 2.38 -16.35 14.49
C GLN A 253 1.20 -17.18 13.96
N SER A 254 0.34 -17.61 14.88
CA SER A 254 -0.99 -18.11 14.54
C SER A 254 -1.96 -16.94 14.36
N PRO A 255 -3.10 -17.14 13.65
CA PRO A 255 -4.12 -16.11 13.55
C PRO A 255 -4.59 -15.64 14.93
N PRO A 256 -4.56 -14.33 15.25
CA PRO A 256 -5.17 -13.83 16.47
C PRO A 256 -6.69 -14.01 16.41
N ALA A 257 -7.35 -14.10 17.57
CA ALA A 257 -8.80 -14.39 17.65
C ALA A 257 -9.67 -13.40 16.86
N SER A 258 -9.23 -12.16 16.68
CA SER A 258 -9.92 -11.11 15.93
C SER A 258 -9.71 -11.17 14.42
N ARG A 259 -8.90 -12.09 13.89
CA ARG A 259 -8.50 -12.15 12.48
C ARG A 259 -8.78 -13.53 11.88
N SER A 260 -9.45 -13.58 10.73
CA SER A 260 -9.68 -14.84 10.01
C SER A 260 -8.36 -15.46 9.53
N LEU A 261 -8.38 -16.78 9.27
CA LEU A 261 -7.22 -17.48 8.72
C LEU A 261 -6.79 -16.89 7.37
N GLU A 262 -7.74 -16.52 6.50
CA GLU A 262 -7.46 -15.92 5.20
C GLU A 262 -6.79 -14.56 5.32
N ALA A 263 -7.30 -13.71 6.22
CA ALA A 263 -6.72 -12.41 6.49
C ALA A 263 -5.31 -12.57 7.08
N HIS A 264 -5.12 -13.48 8.04
CA HIS A 264 -3.80 -13.75 8.62
C HIS A 264 -2.82 -14.29 7.58
N THR A 265 -3.27 -15.22 6.72
CA THR A 265 -2.48 -15.74 5.60
C THR A 265 -2.01 -14.63 4.67
N TRP A 266 -2.86 -13.63 4.40
CA TRP A 266 -2.48 -12.48 3.60
C TRP A 266 -1.32 -11.70 4.26
N PHE A 267 -1.38 -11.47 5.58
CA PHE A 267 -0.31 -10.81 6.34
C PHE A 267 0.99 -11.60 6.27
N GLN A 268 0.94 -12.90 6.53
CA GLN A 268 2.11 -13.79 6.46
C GLN A 268 2.75 -13.76 5.06
N ARG A 269 1.95 -13.74 4.00
CA ARG A 269 2.46 -13.63 2.61
C ARG A 269 3.18 -12.30 2.35
N ARG A 270 2.70 -11.18 2.90
CA ARG A 270 3.42 -9.90 2.81
C ARG A 270 4.70 -9.88 3.62
N ALA A 271 4.68 -10.47 4.82
CA ALA A 271 5.89 -10.62 5.62
C ALA A 271 6.95 -11.48 4.89
N LEU A 272 6.54 -12.57 4.25
CA LEU A 272 7.40 -13.38 3.38
C LEU A 272 7.96 -12.59 2.19
N ASP A 273 7.13 -11.76 1.54
CA ASP A 273 7.59 -10.86 0.47
C ASP A 273 8.65 -9.87 0.99
N VAL A 274 8.46 -9.30 2.19
CA VAL A 274 9.42 -8.40 2.84
C VAL A 274 10.74 -9.13 3.12
N ILE A 275 10.69 -10.31 3.76
CA ILE A 275 11.87 -11.14 4.03
C ILE A 275 12.64 -11.44 2.73
N GLY A 276 11.92 -11.87 1.69
CA GLY A 276 12.54 -12.18 0.40
C GLY A 276 13.13 -10.94 -0.29
N ARG A 277 12.57 -9.74 -0.08
CA ARG A 277 13.11 -8.50 -0.64
C ARG A 277 14.31 -7.94 0.15
N VAL A 278 14.33 -8.15 1.47
CA VAL A 278 15.53 -7.92 2.29
C VAL A 278 16.67 -8.81 1.81
N GLY A 279 16.39 -10.07 1.52
CA GLY A 279 17.28 -11.00 0.82
C GLY A 279 18.45 -11.53 1.66
N PHE A 280 19.04 -10.72 2.55
CA PHE A 280 20.09 -11.18 3.45
C PHE A 280 19.49 -12.04 4.58
N ILE A 281 20.25 -13.04 5.03
CA ILE A 281 19.91 -13.88 6.18
C ILE A 281 20.77 -13.39 7.36
N PRO A 282 20.19 -12.85 8.44
CA PRO A 282 20.94 -12.48 9.63
C PRO A 282 21.64 -13.69 10.26
N PRO A 283 22.75 -13.48 10.99
CA PRO A 283 23.34 -14.52 11.84
C PRO A 283 22.29 -15.13 12.77
N ASP A 284 22.39 -16.43 13.01
CA ASP A 284 21.49 -17.21 13.89
C ASP A 284 20.00 -17.17 13.53
N SER A 285 19.65 -16.66 12.33
CA SER A 285 18.26 -16.63 11.89
C SER A 285 17.76 -18.02 11.51
N ASP A 286 16.60 -18.39 12.06
CA ASP A 286 15.87 -19.62 11.73
C ASP A 286 14.90 -19.45 10.55
N VAL A 287 15.11 -18.44 9.69
CA VAL A 287 14.23 -18.17 8.54
C VAL A 287 14.20 -19.33 7.56
N VAL A 288 15.34 -19.95 7.26
CA VAL A 288 15.43 -21.05 6.30
C VAL A 288 14.60 -22.26 6.77
N PRO A 289 14.78 -22.78 8.00
CA PRO A 289 13.94 -23.87 8.50
C PRO A 289 12.47 -23.44 8.64
N THR A 290 12.19 -22.23 9.14
CA THR A 290 10.80 -21.74 9.27
C THR A 290 10.07 -21.75 7.93
N VAL A 291 10.67 -21.16 6.89
CA VAL A 291 10.05 -21.04 5.57
C VAL A 291 10.01 -22.41 4.86
N SER A 292 11.00 -23.27 5.06
CA SER A 292 10.99 -24.64 4.51
C SER A 292 9.84 -25.46 5.08
N THR A 293 9.59 -25.36 6.40
CA THR A 293 8.45 -26.02 7.06
C THR A 293 7.12 -25.57 6.48
N ILE A 294 6.97 -24.28 6.14
CA ILE A 294 5.75 -23.78 5.49
C ILE A 294 5.55 -24.40 4.10
N VAL A 295 6.61 -24.53 3.30
CA VAL A 295 6.52 -25.16 1.97
C VAL A 295 6.06 -26.63 2.09
N ALA A 296 6.62 -27.36 3.06
CA ALA A 296 6.34 -28.77 3.30
C ALA A 296 4.97 -29.04 3.94
N ASN A 297 4.36 -28.06 4.62
CA ASN A 297 3.08 -28.23 5.32
C ASN A 297 1.91 -28.34 4.33
N ASP A 298 1.37 -29.55 4.16
CA ASP A 298 0.24 -29.83 3.25
C ASP A 298 -1.10 -29.23 3.71
N GLN A 299 -1.23 -28.93 5.01
CA GLN A 299 -2.40 -28.26 5.60
C GLN A 299 -2.32 -26.73 5.50
N ALA A 300 -1.15 -26.17 5.21
CA ALA A 300 -1.02 -24.72 5.05
C ALA A 300 -1.74 -24.24 3.78
N PRO A 301 -2.37 -23.05 3.79
CA PRO A 301 -3.00 -22.49 2.61
C PRO A 301 -2.04 -22.46 1.42
N LEU A 302 -2.49 -22.93 0.25
CA LEU A 302 -1.64 -23.04 -0.95
C LEU A 302 -0.92 -21.73 -1.29
N SER A 303 -1.62 -20.59 -1.13
CA SER A 303 -1.06 -19.27 -1.39
C SER A 303 0.08 -18.89 -0.44
N LEU A 304 0.08 -19.40 0.81
CA LEU A 304 1.16 -19.22 1.77
C LEU A 304 2.38 -20.04 1.39
N ARG A 305 2.16 -21.31 1.02
CA ARG A 305 3.22 -22.24 0.57
C ARG A 305 3.95 -21.70 -0.66
N LEU A 306 3.20 -21.13 -1.61
CA LEU A 306 3.75 -20.47 -2.80
C LEU A 306 4.60 -19.24 -2.45
N SER A 307 4.11 -18.37 -1.55
CA SER A 307 4.89 -17.22 -1.07
C SER A 307 6.17 -17.67 -0.36
N ALA A 308 6.11 -18.73 0.45
CA ALA A 308 7.27 -19.29 1.14
C ALA A 308 8.32 -19.84 0.15
N ALA A 309 7.87 -20.59 -0.86
CA ALA A 309 8.74 -21.08 -1.92
C ALA A 309 9.46 -19.95 -2.67
N LEU A 310 8.72 -18.88 -3.01
CA LEU A 310 9.31 -17.68 -3.63
C LEU A 310 10.31 -16.99 -2.70
N THR A 311 10.05 -16.94 -1.39
CA THR A 311 10.97 -16.37 -0.41
C THR A 311 12.28 -17.15 -0.36
N LEU A 312 12.24 -18.50 -0.31
CA LEU A 312 13.47 -19.32 -0.35
C LEU A 312 14.33 -18.99 -1.57
N GLY A 313 13.70 -18.86 -2.75
CA GLY A 313 14.42 -18.51 -3.98
C GLY A 313 15.07 -17.11 -3.99
N ARG A 314 14.70 -16.22 -3.06
CA ARG A 314 15.24 -14.85 -2.96
C ARG A 314 16.31 -14.68 -1.88
N LEU A 315 16.48 -15.65 -0.98
CA LEU A 315 17.46 -15.55 0.11
C LEU A 315 18.90 -15.71 -0.40
N GLN A 316 19.82 -14.95 0.19
CA GLN A 316 21.23 -14.90 -0.19
C GLN A 316 22.09 -15.86 0.64
N TYR A 317 21.94 -17.17 0.41
CA TYR A 317 22.62 -18.24 1.16
C TYR A 317 24.15 -18.15 1.18
N ARG A 318 24.77 -17.75 0.06
CA ARG A 318 26.23 -17.68 -0.05
C ARG A 318 26.87 -16.68 0.90
N GLN A 319 26.16 -15.59 1.22
CA GLN A 319 26.69 -14.52 2.05
C GLN A 319 26.51 -14.80 3.55
N SER A 320 25.56 -15.65 3.92
CA SER A 320 25.24 -15.95 5.32
C SER A 320 25.92 -17.21 5.86
N GLY A 321 26.46 -18.07 4.99
CA GLY A 321 26.98 -19.39 5.39
C GLY A 321 25.89 -20.38 5.82
N VAL A 322 24.61 -19.98 5.77
CA VAL A 322 23.46 -20.83 6.08
C VAL A 322 23.13 -21.68 4.86
N GLY A 323 23.13 -23.01 5.03
CA GLY A 323 22.75 -23.95 3.98
C GLY A 323 21.24 -24.06 3.79
N LEU A 324 20.80 -24.33 2.56
CA LEU A 324 19.47 -24.83 2.26
C LEU A 324 19.53 -26.37 2.21
N PRO A 325 18.67 -27.12 2.94
CA PRO A 325 18.58 -28.58 2.79
C PRO A 325 18.01 -28.96 1.41
N ALA A 326 18.85 -28.87 0.38
CA ALA A 326 18.44 -28.84 -1.02
C ALA A 326 17.61 -30.06 -1.44
N GLY A 327 17.91 -31.26 -0.93
CA GLY A 327 17.15 -32.48 -1.22
C GLY A 327 15.71 -32.41 -0.71
N GLU A 328 15.54 -32.17 0.59
CA GLU A 328 14.23 -32.07 1.25
C GLU A 328 13.41 -30.89 0.71
N THR A 329 14.06 -29.74 0.50
CA THR A 329 13.42 -28.57 -0.10
C THR A 329 12.96 -28.86 -1.53
N SER A 330 13.77 -29.55 -2.33
CA SER A 330 13.41 -29.90 -3.72
C SER A 330 12.22 -30.86 -3.77
N LEU A 331 12.18 -31.87 -2.88
CA LEU A 331 11.03 -32.77 -2.75
C LEU A 331 9.76 -32.00 -2.39
N SER A 332 9.83 -31.15 -1.37
CA SER A 332 8.69 -30.33 -0.92
C SER A 332 8.19 -29.38 -2.03
N LEU A 333 9.08 -28.80 -2.82
CA LEU A 333 8.73 -27.97 -3.98
C LEU A 333 8.09 -28.80 -5.11
N GLY A 334 8.58 -30.01 -5.35
CA GLY A 334 7.98 -30.96 -6.30
C GLY A 334 6.56 -31.34 -5.91
N ASP A 335 6.33 -31.69 -4.64
CA ASP A 335 5.00 -32.02 -4.10
C ASP A 335 4.05 -30.83 -4.17
N LEU A 336 4.54 -29.62 -3.88
CA LEU A 336 3.77 -28.40 -4.05
C LEU A 336 3.36 -28.20 -5.52
N ALA A 337 4.28 -28.38 -6.48
CA ALA A 337 3.98 -28.28 -7.91
C ALA A 337 2.92 -29.30 -8.34
N ILE A 338 3.04 -30.56 -7.91
CA ILE A 338 2.06 -31.62 -8.18
C ILE A 338 0.69 -31.23 -7.62
N THR A 339 0.64 -30.70 -6.39
CA THR A 339 -0.61 -30.26 -5.75
C THR A 339 -1.28 -29.14 -6.55
N ILE A 340 -0.50 -28.17 -7.03
CA ILE A 340 -1.02 -27.06 -7.87
C ILE A 340 -1.62 -27.62 -9.17
N CYS A 341 -0.90 -28.52 -9.86
CA CYS A 341 -1.40 -29.14 -11.08
C CYS A 341 -2.71 -29.88 -10.84
N LYS A 342 -2.80 -30.68 -9.76
CA LYS A 342 -4.03 -31.40 -9.39
C LYS A 342 -5.21 -30.45 -9.15
N ASN A 343 -4.99 -29.37 -8.41
CA ASN A 343 -6.03 -28.37 -8.13
C ASN A 343 -6.51 -27.67 -9.41
N GLU A 344 -5.59 -27.36 -10.33
CA GLU A 344 -5.95 -26.75 -11.62
C GLU A 344 -6.73 -27.71 -12.52
N PHE A 345 -6.33 -28.99 -12.60
CA PHE A 345 -7.10 -30.01 -13.31
C PHE A 345 -8.53 -30.12 -12.77
N GLN A 346 -8.70 -30.13 -11.44
CA GLN A 346 -10.02 -30.16 -10.81
C GLN A 346 -10.83 -28.90 -11.13
N ARG A 347 -10.21 -27.72 -11.09
CA ARG A 347 -10.86 -26.45 -11.43
C ARG A 347 -11.38 -26.43 -12.87
N VAL A 348 -10.57 -26.91 -13.82
CA VAL A 348 -10.94 -27.00 -15.24
C VAL A 348 -12.07 -28.01 -15.44
N ALA A 349 -11.98 -29.21 -14.86
CA ALA A 349 -13.03 -30.22 -14.93
C ALA A 349 -14.38 -29.69 -14.39
N LEU A 350 -14.37 -28.96 -13.27
CA LEU A 350 -15.56 -28.32 -12.72
C LEU A 350 -16.13 -27.22 -13.62
N ALA A 351 -15.27 -26.46 -14.31
CA ALA A 351 -15.71 -25.43 -15.25
C ALA A 351 -16.38 -26.06 -16.48
N GLU A 352 -15.85 -27.17 -17.00
CA GLU A 352 -16.45 -27.91 -18.11
C GLU A 352 -17.82 -28.50 -17.76
N LEU A 353 -17.99 -29.00 -16.53
CA LEU A 353 -19.29 -29.48 -16.05
C LEU A 353 -20.32 -28.36 -15.94
N LYS A 354 -19.92 -27.16 -15.50
CA LYS A 354 -20.81 -25.99 -15.41
C LYS A 354 -21.14 -25.38 -16.77
N GLY A 355 -20.24 -25.48 -17.75
CA GLY A 355 -20.44 -25.03 -19.13
C GLY A 355 -21.39 -25.93 -19.96
N LYS A 356 -21.73 -27.12 -19.45
CA LYS A 356 -22.66 -28.08 -20.08
C LYS A 356 -24.07 -28.06 -19.47
N GLY A 357 -24.49 -26.96 -18.84
CA GLY A 357 -25.89 -26.76 -18.43
C GLY A 357 -26.85 -26.85 -19.62
N PRO A 358 -28.12 -27.26 -19.41
CA PRO A 358 -29.00 -27.67 -20.51
C PRO A 358 -29.24 -26.52 -21.48
N VAL A 359 -28.85 -26.72 -22.73
CA VAL A 359 -29.41 -25.98 -23.85
C VAL A 359 -30.92 -26.25 -23.79
N SER A 360 -31.69 -25.22 -23.44
CA SER A 360 -33.15 -25.26 -23.54
C SER A 360 -33.49 -25.68 -24.96
N GLY A 361 -33.97 -26.92 -25.09
CA GLY A 361 -34.49 -27.44 -26.34
C GLY A 361 -35.71 -26.62 -26.71
N ASP A 362 -35.53 -25.65 -27.60
CA ASP A 362 -36.60 -25.10 -28.41
C ASP A 362 -36.94 -26.17 -29.45
N SER A 363 -37.75 -27.15 -29.03
CA SER A 363 -38.39 -28.08 -29.94
C SER A 363 -39.55 -27.34 -30.61
N GLY A 364 -39.25 -26.81 -31.79
CA GLY A 364 -40.29 -26.45 -32.75
C GLY A 364 -41.16 -27.66 -33.09
N MET A 365 -42.47 -27.46 -33.00
CA MET A 365 -43.51 -28.06 -33.83
C MET A 365 -44.48 -26.90 -34.09
N GLY A 366 -44.79 -26.44 -35.30
CA GLY A 366 -45.00 -27.14 -36.55
C GLY A 366 -46.50 -27.06 -36.88
N GLY A 367 -46.87 -26.41 -37.99
CA GLY A 367 -48.23 -26.41 -38.55
C GLY A 367 -48.91 -25.05 -38.57
#